data_AF-A0A4Q5R1B5-F1
#
_entry.id   AF-A0A4Q5R1B5-F1
#
_cell.length_a   1.000
_cell.length_b   1.000
_cell.length_c   1.000
_cell.angle_alpha   90.00
_cell.angle_beta   90.00
_cell.angle_gamma   90.00
#
_symmetry.space_group_name_H-M   'P 1'
#
loop_
_entity.id
_entity.type
_entity.pdbx_description
1 polymer ?
#
loop_
_entity_poly.entity_id
_entity_poly.type
_entity_poly.pdbx_seq_one_letter_code
_entity_poly.pdbx_strand_id
1 'polypeptide(L)'
;VNKLFPGLFSDSNINPLRVPGFGFVLVLVVVILVGYISSSFIIGRLVLIFDKVLERTPGIKVIYSTVKDFFEAFAGNKRKFTKSVLVNIQANDTWQIGFVTQQEVEQFGLIEYVAVYVPKSYAFAGQLYFVKKESVRLLTDVSSSEAMKFAISGGVTEVDDEHIHHEKI
;
A
#
# COMPACT_ATOMS: atom_id res chain seq x y z
N VAL A 1 -0.32 24.49 -32.73
CA VAL A 1 0.87 25.19 -32.17
C VAL A 1 1.31 26.36 -33.05
N ASN A 2 1.40 26.23 -34.39
CA ASN A 2 1.79 27.30 -35.33
C ASN A 2 0.88 28.56 -35.41
N LYS A 3 -0.28 28.59 -34.75
CA LYS A 3 -1.14 29.79 -34.68
C LYS A 3 -0.86 30.68 -33.46
N LEU A 4 -0.10 30.19 -32.48
CA LEU A 4 0.16 30.92 -31.24
C LEU A 4 1.44 31.78 -31.30
N PHE A 5 2.34 31.53 -32.26
CA PHE A 5 3.62 32.25 -32.37
C PHE A 5 4.09 32.39 -33.84
N PRO A 6 3.51 33.31 -34.63
CA PRO A 6 3.94 33.54 -36.00
C PRO A 6 5.24 34.36 -35.99
N GLY A 7 6.37 33.72 -36.29
CA GLY A 7 7.69 34.36 -36.39
C GLY A 7 8.84 33.61 -35.70
N LEU A 8 8.54 32.67 -34.80
CA LEU A 8 9.55 31.94 -34.02
C LEU A 8 10.23 30.78 -34.77
N PHE A 9 9.69 30.36 -35.90
CA PHE A 9 10.17 29.19 -36.66
C PHE A 9 10.68 29.52 -38.07
N SER A 10 10.74 30.80 -38.46
CA SER A 10 11.15 31.19 -39.82
C SER A 10 12.62 31.59 -39.95
N ASP A 11 13.38 31.61 -38.84
CA ASP A 11 14.77 32.02 -38.83
C ASP A 11 15.64 30.87 -38.31
N SER A 12 16.52 30.34 -39.17
CA SER A 12 17.35 29.14 -38.95
C SER A 12 18.40 29.28 -37.84
N ASN A 13 18.41 30.39 -37.10
CA ASN A 13 19.37 30.71 -36.03
C ASN A 13 18.73 30.83 -34.63
N ILE A 14 17.43 30.57 -34.47
CA ILE A 14 16.77 30.65 -33.17
C ILE A 14 16.95 29.32 -32.44
N ASN A 15 18.00 29.26 -31.61
CA ASN A 15 18.16 28.17 -30.65
C ASN A 15 16.99 28.29 -29.63
N PRO A 16 16.07 27.32 -29.51
CA PRO A 16 14.88 27.44 -28.64
C PRO A 16 15.25 27.65 -27.16
N LEU A 17 16.49 27.36 -26.79
CA LEU A 17 17.11 27.64 -25.49
C LEU A 17 17.43 29.13 -25.23
N ARG A 18 17.40 29.99 -26.25
CA ARG A 18 17.72 31.43 -26.15
C ARG A 18 16.50 32.33 -26.01
N VAL A 19 15.28 31.80 -26.05
CA VAL A 19 14.05 32.58 -25.82
C VAL A 19 13.86 32.76 -24.31
N PRO A 20 13.99 33.98 -23.76
CA PRO A 20 13.78 34.22 -22.34
C PRO A 20 12.37 33.80 -21.95
N GLY A 21 12.22 32.96 -20.92
CA GLY A 21 10.92 32.46 -20.45
C GLY A 21 10.42 31.15 -21.08
N PHE A 22 11.09 30.60 -22.10
CA PHE A 22 10.70 29.30 -22.68
C PHE A 22 10.81 28.17 -21.65
N GLY A 23 11.86 28.17 -20.82
CA GLY A 23 12.02 27.21 -19.73
C GLY A 23 10.88 27.28 -18.71
N PHE A 24 10.38 28.48 -18.40
CA PHE A 24 9.26 28.67 -17.49
C PHE A 24 7.96 28.10 -18.07
N VAL A 25 7.67 28.38 -19.34
CA VAL A 25 6.50 27.83 -20.04
C VAL A 25 6.59 26.31 -20.13
N LEU A 26 7.78 25.75 -20.41
CA LEU A 26 7.98 24.31 -20.47
C LEU A 26 7.70 23.64 -19.13
N VAL A 27 8.24 24.18 -18.03
CA VAL A 27 7.96 23.67 -16.67
C VAL A 27 6.48 23.77 -16.34
N LEU A 28 5.83 24.89 -16.65
CA LEU A 28 4.39 25.07 -16.43
C LEU A 28 3.57 24.01 -17.17
N VAL A 29 3.89 23.74 -18.44
CA VAL A 29 3.23 22.71 -19.25
C VAL A 29 3.46 21.32 -18.66
N VAL A 30 4.67 21.00 -18.22
CA VAL A 30 4.98 19.71 -17.58
C VAL A 30 4.19 19.55 -16.28
N VAL A 31 4.13 20.58 -15.42
CA VAL A 31 3.38 20.54 -14.17
C VAL A 31 1.88 20.37 -14.43
N ILE A 32 1.32 21.09 -15.41
CA ILE A 32 -0.09 20.95 -15.80
C ILE A 32 -0.36 19.55 -16.35
N LEU A 33 0.53 19.00 -17.17
CA LEU A 33 0.39 17.63 -17.72
C LEU A 33 0.48 16.58 -16.61
N VAL A 34 1.44 16.70 -15.69
CA VAL A 34 1.58 15.80 -14.54
C VAL A 34 0.33 15.90 -13.66
N GLY A 35 -0.15 17.11 -13.35
CA GLY A 35 -1.38 17.31 -12.58
C GLY A 35 -2.63 16.74 -13.27
N TYR A 36 -2.72 16.90 -14.60
CA TYR A 36 -3.81 16.35 -15.40
C TYR A 36 -3.79 14.82 -15.43
N ILE A 37 -2.62 14.22 -15.64
CA ILE A 37 -2.43 12.76 -15.56
C ILE A 37 -2.71 12.26 -14.15
N SER A 38 -2.31 13.03 -13.12
CA SER A 38 -2.59 12.77 -11.71
C SER A 38 -4.07 12.83 -11.35
N SER A 39 -4.96 13.26 -12.25
CA SER A 39 -6.39 13.09 -12.04
C SER A 39 -6.69 11.59 -11.96
N SER A 40 -7.27 11.17 -10.84
CA SER A 40 -7.50 9.75 -10.51
C SER A 40 -8.25 8.96 -11.59
N PHE A 41 -8.96 9.66 -12.48
CA PHE A 41 -9.72 9.06 -13.59
C PHE A 41 -8.83 8.44 -14.69
N ILE A 42 -7.77 9.13 -15.13
CA ILE A 42 -6.90 8.64 -16.21
C ILE A 42 -6.06 7.47 -15.72
N ILE A 43 -5.48 7.61 -14.53
CA ILE A 43 -4.71 6.57 -13.87
C ILE A 43 -5.57 5.33 -13.61
N GLY A 44 -6.77 5.49 -13.06
CA GLY A 44 -7.68 4.37 -12.82
C GLY A 44 -7.99 3.60 -14.11
N ARG A 45 -8.22 4.30 -15.22
CA ARG A 45 -8.52 3.65 -16.51
C ARG A 45 -7.31 2.93 -17.11
N LEU A 46 -6.12 3.49 -16.96
CA LEU A 46 -4.88 2.85 -17.42
C LEU A 46 -4.60 1.58 -16.63
N VAL A 47 -4.73 1.63 -15.29
CA VAL A 47 -4.59 0.48 -14.40
C VAL A 47 -5.56 -0.64 -14.80
N LEU A 48 -6.83 -0.34 -15.10
CA LEU A 48 -7.81 -1.33 -15.55
C LEU A 48 -7.44 -2.01 -16.88
N ILE A 49 -6.81 -1.28 -17.80
CA ILE A 49 -6.34 -1.85 -19.08
C ILE A 49 -5.16 -2.79 -18.83
N PHE A 50 -4.18 -2.36 -18.02
CA PHE A 50 -3.04 -3.18 -17.62
C PHE A 50 -3.50 -4.45 -16.89
N ASP A 51 -4.39 -4.33 -15.91
CA ASP A 51 -5.03 -5.45 -15.21
C ASP A 51 -5.55 -6.50 -16.20
N LYS A 52 -6.36 -6.05 -17.17
CA LYS A 52 -7.02 -6.93 -18.14
C LYS A 52 -6.04 -7.65 -19.08
N VAL A 53 -4.92 -6.99 -19.42
CA VAL A 53 -3.86 -7.57 -20.26
C VAL A 53 -3.07 -8.60 -19.46
N LEU A 54 -2.65 -8.26 -18.24
CA LEU A 54 -1.84 -9.14 -17.39
C LEU A 54 -2.64 -10.37 -16.92
N GLU A 55 -3.93 -10.21 -16.58
CA GLU A 55 -4.79 -11.33 -16.17
C GLU A 55 -5.11 -12.31 -17.30
N ARG A 56 -5.07 -11.87 -18.56
CA ARG A 56 -5.33 -12.73 -19.74
C ARG A 56 -4.09 -13.42 -20.25
N THR A 57 -2.90 -13.05 -19.78
CA THR A 57 -1.65 -13.63 -20.26
C THR A 57 -1.31 -14.89 -19.45
N PRO A 58 -1.32 -16.09 -20.06
CA PRO A 58 -0.98 -17.34 -19.38
C PRO A 58 0.44 -17.27 -18.77
N GLY A 59 0.62 -17.84 -17.58
CA GLY A 59 1.88 -17.78 -16.82
C GLY A 59 2.07 -16.49 -16.00
N ILE A 60 1.76 -15.32 -16.58
CA ILE A 60 1.92 -14.01 -15.90
C ILE A 60 0.76 -13.74 -14.92
N LYS A 61 -0.45 -14.24 -15.22
CA LYS A 61 -1.63 -14.05 -14.38
C LYS A 61 -1.39 -14.36 -12.90
N VAL A 62 -0.77 -15.50 -12.59
CA VAL A 62 -0.58 -15.96 -11.19
C VAL A 62 0.33 -14.99 -10.43
N ILE A 63 1.45 -14.59 -11.03
CA ILE A 63 2.40 -13.65 -10.41
C ILE A 63 1.71 -12.30 -10.20
N TYR A 64 1.04 -11.79 -11.23
CA TYR A 64 0.36 -10.50 -11.15
C TYR A 64 -0.76 -10.50 -10.11
N SER A 65 -1.62 -11.52 -10.11
CA SER A 65 -2.73 -11.62 -9.16
C SER A 65 -2.23 -11.71 -7.73
N THR A 66 -1.16 -12.47 -7.45
CA THR A 66 -0.62 -12.56 -6.08
C THR A 66 -0.04 -11.23 -5.61
N VAL A 67 0.67 -10.51 -6.49
CA VAL A 67 1.22 -9.19 -6.15
C VAL A 67 0.10 -8.17 -5.96
N LYS A 68 -0.91 -8.17 -6.83
CA LYS A 68 -2.08 -7.30 -6.72
C LYS A 68 -2.87 -7.58 -5.45
N ASP A 69 -3.18 -8.85 -5.16
CA ASP A 69 -3.86 -9.28 -3.94
C ASP A 69 -3.07 -8.87 -2.68
N PHE A 70 -1.74 -8.96 -2.74
CA PHE A 70 -0.87 -8.49 -1.66
C PHE A 70 -1.03 -6.98 -1.42
N PHE A 71 -0.92 -6.14 -2.45
CA PHE A 71 -1.08 -4.69 -2.31
C PHE A 71 -2.51 -4.27 -1.95
N GLU A 72 -3.54 -4.92 -2.52
CA GLU A 72 -4.95 -4.70 -2.17
C GLU A 72 -5.26 -5.10 -0.73
N ALA A 73 -4.56 -6.08 -0.15
CA ALA A 73 -4.73 -6.40 1.27
C ALA A 73 -4.34 -5.22 2.19
N PHE A 74 -3.46 -4.32 1.74
CA PHE A 74 -3.10 -3.07 2.42
C PHE A 74 -3.93 -1.85 1.98
N ALA A 75 -4.49 -1.85 0.77
CA ALA A 75 -5.17 -0.70 0.17
C ALA A 75 -6.68 -0.95 -0.10
N GLY A 76 -7.56 -0.04 0.38
CA GLY A 76 -8.99 -0.02 0.02
C GLY A 76 -9.97 -0.50 1.11
N ASN A 77 -11.25 -0.68 0.74
CA ASN A 77 -12.36 -1.04 1.64
C ASN A 77 -12.36 -2.52 2.11
N LYS A 78 -11.43 -3.35 1.63
CA LYS A 78 -11.28 -4.78 2.00
C LYS A 78 -9.96 -5.05 2.76
N ARG A 79 -9.44 -4.05 3.48
CA ARG A 79 -8.21 -4.20 4.30
C ARG A 79 -8.32 -5.46 5.17
N LYS A 80 -7.45 -6.45 4.90
CA LYS A 80 -7.34 -7.66 5.71
C LYS A 80 -6.41 -7.48 6.91
N PHE A 81 -5.77 -6.31 7.02
CA PHE A 81 -4.85 -5.96 8.10
C PHE A 81 -5.43 -4.93 9.08
N THR A 82 -6.76 -4.77 9.14
CA THR A 82 -7.43 -3.79 10.02
C THR A 82 -7.55 -4.26 11.47
N LYS A 83 -7.19 -5.51 11.76
CA LYS A 83 -7.25 -6.09 13.11
C LYS A 83 -5.84 -6.49 13.53
N SER A 84 -5.10 -5.53 14.10
CA SER A 84 -3.84 -5.76 14.78
C SER A 84 -4.07 -6.59 16.05
N VAL A 85 -3.21 -7.59 16.26
CA VAL A 85 -3.29 -8.51 17.38
C VAL A 85 -1.90 -8.79 17.95
N LEU A 86 -1.85 -9.17 19.22
CA LEU A 86 -0.73 -9.91 19.79
C LEU A 86 -1.05 -11.39 19.64
N VAL A 87 -0.13 -12.14 19.04
CA VAL A 87 -0.24 -13.58 18.85
C VAL A 87 0.88 -14.31 19.58
N ASN A 88 0.53 -15.37 20.31
CA ASN A 88 1.48 -16.24 20.99
C ASN A 88 1.74 -17.50 20.14
N ILE A 89 2.95 -17.65 19.60
CA ILE A 89 3.30 -18.70 18.62
C ILE A 89 4.45 -19.60 19.09
N GLN A 90 5.43 -19.07 19.84
CA GLN A 90 6.68 -19.77 20.12
C GLN A 90 6.70 -20.45 21.49
N ALA A 91 6.32 -19.75 22.56
CA ALA A 91 6.38 -20.23 23.92
C ALA A 91 5.43 -19.43 24.82
N ASN A 92 5.18 -19.96 26.03
CA ASN A 92 4.47 -19.23 27.07
C ASN A 92 5.11 -17.84 27.27
N ASP A 93 4.25 -16.83 27.39
CA ASP A 93 4.61 -15.42 27.59
C ASP A 93 5.41 -14.73 26.47
N THR A 94 5.59 -15.36 25.30
CA THR A 94 6.16 -14.71 24.12
C THR A 94 5.09 -14.29 23.12
N TRP A 95 5.05 -13.00 22.80
CA TRP A 95 4.03 -12.40 21.92
C TRP A 95 4.67 -11.73 20.72
N GLN A 96 3.99 -11.82 19.57
CA GLN A 96 4.38 -11.13 18.34
C GLN A 96 3.22 -10.28 17.85
N ILE A 97 3.53 -9.14 17.23
CA ILE A 97 2.49 -8.36 16.52
C ILE A 97 2.12 -9.13 15.26
N GLY A 98 0.82 -9.34 15.09
CA GLY A 98 0.25 -9.96 13.91
C GLY A 98 -1.04 -9.25 13.50
N PHE A 99 -1.60 -9.73 12.40
CA PHE A 99 -2.82 -9.18 11.82
C PHE A 99 -3.74 -10.31 11.40
N VAL A 100 -4.97 -10.30 11.89
CA VAL A 100 -5.96 -11.34 11.54
C VAL A 100 -6.43 -11.12 10.12
N THR A 101 -6.08 -12.04 9.23
CA THR A 101 -6.43 -12.00 7.80
C THR A 101 -7.69 -12.81 7.47
N GLN A 102 -7.98 -13.85 8.26
CA GLN A 102 -9.25 -14.61 8.23
C GLN A 102 -9.64 -15.03 9.66
N GLN A 103 -10.91 -14.84 10.01
CA GLN A 103 -11.43 -15.18 11.34
C GLN A 103 -11.80 -16.67 11.49
N GLU A 104 -11.98 -17.36 10.38
CA GLU A 104 -12.37 -18.76 10.32
C GLU A 104 -11.61 -19.40 9.17
N VAL A 105 -11.05 -20.58 9.42
CA VAL A 105 -10.20 -21.33 8.49
C VAL A 105 -10.62 -22.80 8.43
N GLU A 106 -11.92 -23.06 8.64
CA GLU A 106 -12.51 -24.39 8.67
C GLU A 106 -12.34 -25.14 7.34
N GLN A 107 -12.22 -24.42 6.22
CA GLN A 107 -11.89 -24.99 4.91
C GLN A 107 -10.54 -25.72 4.88
N PHE A 108 -9.66 -25.47 5.86
CA PHE A 108 -8.39 -26.18 6.05
C PHE A 108 -8.49 -27.28 7.12
N GLY A 109 -9.68 -27.59 7.64
CA GLY A 109 -9.90 -28.59 8.69
C GLY A 109 -9.54 -28.12 10.10
N LEU A 110 -9.36 -26.81 10.30
CA LEU A 110 -8.92 -26.21 11.57
C LEU A 110 -10.07 -25.45 12.24
N ILE A 111 -10.81 -26.15 13.09
CA ILE A 111 -11.94 -25.62 13.88
C ILE A 111 -11.42 -24.75 15.03
N GLU A 112 -12.00 -23.56 15.22
CA GLU A 112 -11.56 -22.55 16.21
C GLU A 112 -10.16 -21.95 15.99
N TYR A 113 -9.64 -22.04 14.77
CA TYR A 113 -8.41 -21.36 14.36
C TYR A 113 -8.71 -20.07 13.60
N VAL A 114 -7.72 -19.17 13.58
CA VAL A 114 -7.68 -17.95 12.79
C VAL A 114 -6.39 -17.91 11.97
N ALA A 115 -6.45 -17.25 10.81
CA ALA A 115 -5.27 -16.95 10.00
C ALA A 115 -4.66 -15.62 10.45
N VAL A 116 -3.45 -15.65 11.00
CA VAL A 116 -2.70 -14.47 11.44
C VAL A 116 -1.47 -14.30 10.56
N TYR A 117 -1.33 -13.12 9.96
CA TYR A 117 -0.11 -12.71 9.29
C TYR A 117 0.83 -12.02 10.30
N VAL A 118 2.07 -12.46 10.37
CA VAL A 118 3.12 -11.89 11.23
C VAL A 118 4.23 -11.33 10.34
N PRO A 119 4.44 -10.01 10.29
CA PRO A 119 5.51 -9.41 9.49
C PRO A 119 6.89 -9.75 10.06
N LYS A 120 7.91 -9.79 9.20
CA LYS A 120 9.32 -9.86 9.63
C LYS A 120 9.92 -8.45 9.65
N SER A 121 10.62 -8.11 10.72
CA SER A 121 11.27 -6.81 10.83
C SER A 121 12.25 -6.57 9.68
N TYR A 122 12.27 -5.34 9.18
CA TYR A 122 13.01 -4.89 7.99
C TYR A 122 12.64 -5.60 6.69
N ALA A 123 11.49 -6.28 6.65
CA ALA A 123 10.92 -6.87 5.45
C ALA A 123 9.43 -6.57 5.34
N PHE A 124 8.95 -6.35 4.12
CA PHE A 124 7.50 -6.31 3.87
C PHE A 124 6.88 -7.72 3.83
N ALA A 125 7.71 -8.74 3.73
CA ALA A 125 7.30 -10.14 3.81
C ALA A 125 7.10 -10.58 5.27
N GLY A 126 6.29 -11.61 5.44
CA GLY A 126 5.96 -12.17 6.75
C GLY A 126 5.63 -13.65 6.65
N GLN A 127 5.10 -14.19 7.73
CA GLN A 127 4.65 -15.58 7.83
C GLN A 127 3.17 -15.62 8.15
N LEU A 128 2.46 -16.54 7.49
CA LEU A 128 1.10 -16.90 7.82
C LEU A 128 1.13 -18.01 8.88
N TYR A 129 0.36 -17.82 9.94
CA TYR A 129 0.13 -18.82 10.96
C TYR A 129 -1.36 -19.10 11.11
N PHE A 130 -1.72 -20.38 11.20
CA PHE A 130 -3.01 -20.77 11.75
C PHE A 130 -2.80 -20.99 13.25
N VAL A 131 -3.48 -20.19 14.06
CA VAL A 131 -3.41 -20.26 15.53
C VAL A 131 -4.81 -20.39 16.09
N LYS A 132 -4.94 -21.00 17.27
CA LYS A 132 -6.23 -21.02 17.95
C LYS A 132 -6.67 -19.60 18.30
N LYS A 133 -7.97 -19.36 18.33
CA LYS A 133 -8.57 -18.08 18.75
C LYS A 133 -8.07 -17.62 20.13
N GLU A 134 -7.81 -18.56 21.06
CA GLU A 134 -7.30 -18.29 22.42
C GLU A 134 -5.84 -17.77 22.45
N SER A 135 -5.05 -18.04 21.41
CA SER A 135 -3.65 -17.61 21.30
C SER A 135 -3.50 -16.17 20.77
N VAL A 136 -4.62 -15.46 20.60
CA VAL A 136 -4.68 -14.14 19.98
C VAL A 136 -5.35 -13.15 20.93
N ARG A 137 -4.72 -11.98 21.10
CA ARG A 137 -5.27 -10.83 21.84
C ARG A 137 -5.39 -9.65 20.92
N LEU A 138 -6.55 -9.00 20.89
CA LEU A 138 -6.75 -7.81 20.08
C LEU A 138 -5.94 -6.63 20.65
N LEU A 139 -5.28 -5.87 19.77
CA LEU A 139 -4.69 -4.58 20.12
C LEU A 139 -5.78 -3.51 19.93
N THR A 140 -6.37 -3.02 21.02
CA THR A 140 -7.44 -2.00 20.99
C THR A 140 -6.89 -0.59 21.02
N ASP A 141 -5.75 -0.39 21.69
CA ASP A 141 -5.25 0.94 22.03
C ASP A 141 -4.22 1.46 21.03
N VAL A 142 -3.84 0.63 20.06
CA VAL A 142 -2.84 0.94 19.03
C VAL A 142 -3.47 0.75 17.66
N SER A 143 -3.36 1.76 16.80
CA SER A 143 -3.88 1.65 15.44
C SER A 143 -3.13 0.55 14.67
N SER A 144 -3.81 -0.13 13.74
CA SER A 144 -3.14 -1.17 12.96
C SER A 144 -1.98 -0.64 12.11
N SER A 145 -2.02 0.65 11.74
CA SER A 145 -0.93 1.33 11.02
C SER A 145 0.31 1.48 11.89
N GLU A 146 0.15 1.90 13.15
CA GLU A 146 1.26 2.04 14.10
C GLU A 146 1.81 0.68 14.51
N ALA A 147 0.94 -0.29 14.77
CA ALA A 147 1.35 -1.66 15.04
C ALA A 147 2.20 -2.23 13.87
N MET A 148 1.83 -1.92 12.62
CA MET A 148 2.59 -2.33 11.44
C MET A 148 3.95 -1.63 11.37
N LYS A 149 3.97 -0.31 11.58
CA LYS A 149 5.20 0.50 11.63
C LYS A 149 6.17 -0.04 12.69
N PHE A 150 5.66 -0.33 13.89
CA PHE A 150 6.42 -0.89 15.00
C PHE A 150 6.99 -2.27 14.68
N ALA A 151 6.16 -3.19 14.16
CA ALA A 151 6.60 -4.54 13.85
C ALA A 151 7.65 -4.59 12.73
N ILE A 152 7.46 -3.80 11.66
CA ILE A 152 8.42 -3.72 10.54
C ILE A 152 9.71 -3.02 10.98
N SER A 153 9.66 -2.02 11.87
CA SER A 153 10.87 -1.32 12.34
C SER A 153 11.71 -2.14 13.32
N GLY A 154 11.24 -3.32 13.73
CA GLY A 154 11.90 -4.11 14.77
C GLY A 154 11.71 -3.54 16.18
N GLY A 155 10.67 -2.73 16.38
CA GLY A 155 10.36 -2.10 17.66
C GLY A 155 11.16 -0.82 17.96
N VAL A 156 11.85 -0.26 16.96
CA VAL A 156 12.70 0.94 17.13
C VAL A 156 11.88 2.24 17.03
N THR A 157 10.70 2.19 16.41
CA THR A 157 9.82 3.35 16.28
C THR A 157 8.93 3.49 17.51
N GLU A 158 8.69 4.72 17.94
CA GLU A 158 7.67 5.02 18.95
C GLU A 158 6.25 4.75 18.40
N VAL A 159 5.37 4.31 19.28
CA VAL A 159 3.92 4.20 19.07
C VAL A 159 3.33 5.39 19.81
N ASP A 160 2.60 6.27 19.13
CA ASP A 160 2.04 7.47 19.75
C ASP A 160 0.89 7.07 20.70
N ASP A 161 0.96 7.56 21.94
CA ASP A 161 0.01 7.24 23.03
C ASP A 161 -1.33 8.02 22.94
N GLU A 162 -1.66 8.66 21.81
CA GLU A 162 -2.79 9.61 21.73
C GLU A 162 -4.17 9.00 22.02
N HIS A 163 -4.31 7.66 22.03
CA HIS A 163 -5.59 6.99 22.27
C HIS A 163 -5.80 6.40 23.68
N ILE A 164 -4.81 6.45 24.59
CA ILE A 164 -4.94 5.85 25.94
C ILE A 164 -5.73 6.76 26.92
N HIS A 165 -5.97 8.03 26.58
CA HIS A 165 -6.49 9.03 27.52
C HIS A 165 -8.02 9.25 27.57
N HIS A 166 -8.85 8.51 26.84
CA HIS A 166 -10.30 8.80 26.74
C HIS A 166 -11.26 7.88 27.54
N GLU A 167 -10.77 7.05 28.46
CA GLU A 167 -11.67 6.21 29.31
C GLU A 167 -11.34 6.27 30.81
N LYS A 168 -11.09 7.48 31.31
CA LYS A 168 -11.20 7.79 32.74
C LYS A 168 -11.93 9.13 32.94
N ILE A 169 -13.25 9.12 32.77
CA ILE A 169 -14.17 10.05 33.46
C ILE A 169 -15.41 9.25 33.88
#